data_AF-A0A127SI49-F1
#
_entry.id   AF-A0A127SI49-F1
#
_cell.length_a   1.000
_cell.length_b   1.000
_cell.length_c   1.000
_cell.angle_alpha   90.00
_cell.angle_beta   90.00
_cell.angle_gamma   90.00
#
_symmetry.space_group_name_H-M   'P 1'
#
loop_
_entity.id
_entity.type
_entity.pdbx_description
1 polymer ?
#
loop_
_entity_poly.entity_id
_entity_poly.type
_entity_poly.pdbx_seq_one_letter_code
_entity_poly.pdbx_strand_id
1 'polypeptide(L)' 'RYLTNIENKGQHPSIQVLYDLVSLLHVSVDEFFLPANNLVKSTRRLQIEKYMDSFT' A
#
# COMPACT_ATOMS: atom_id res chain seq x y z
N ARG A 1 10.21 2.71 -18.96
CA ARG A 1 10.74 1.37 -18.62
C ARG A 1 10.52 1.00 -17.14
N TYR A 2 10.62 1.94 -16.19
CA TYR A 2 10.41 1.63 -14.76
C TYR A 2 8.96 1.22 -14.44
N LEU A 3 7.96 1.99 -14.87
CA LEU A 3 6.54 1.64 -14.73
C LEU A 3 6.20 0.29 -15.37
N THR A 4 6.77 0.02 -16.54
CA THR A 4 6.61 -1.25 -17.27
C THR A 4 7.15 -2.44 -16.48
N ASN A 5 8.21 -2.27 -15.68
CA ASN A 5 8.71 -3.33 -14.81
C ASN A 5 7.86 -3.50 -13.55
N ILE A 6 7.31 -2.42 -12.99
CA ILE A 6 6.38 -2.48 -11.85
C ILE A 6 5.15 -3.30 -12.25
N GLU A 7 4.54 -2.92 -13.37
CA GLU A 7 3.34 -3.57 -13.91
C GLU A 7 3.60 -5.03 -14.32
N ASN A 8 4.63 -5.28 -15.15
CA ASN A 8 4.77 -6.59 -15.82
C ASN A 8 5.67 -7.58 -15.07
N LYS A 9 6.51 -7.11 -14.14
CA LYS A 9 7.46 -7.95 -13.39
C LYS A 9 7.22 -7.91 -11.89
N GLY A 10 6.18 -7.20 -11.42
CA GLY A 10 5.90 -7.04 -10.00
C GLY A 10 7.01 -6.32 -9.24
N GLN A 11 7.80 -5.47 -9.91
CA GLN A 11 8.86 -4.73 -9.24
C GLN A 11 8.25 -3.78 -8.19
N HIS A 12 8.76 -3.81 -6.96
CA HIS A 12 8.30 -2.90 -5.92
C HIS A 12 8.70 -1.44 -6.26
N PRO A 13 7.73 -0.51 -6.32
CA PRO A 13 8.02 0.90 -6.53
C PRO A 13 8.68 1.52 -5.29
N SER A 14 9.41 2.64 -5.48
CA SER A 14 9.77 3.51 -4.36
C SER A 14 8.52 4.17 -3.77
N ILE A 15 8.60 4.66 -2.52
CA ILE A 15 7.46 5.31 -1.84
C ILE A 15 6.97 6.54 -2.61
N GLN A 16 7.87 7.33 -3.21
CA GLN A 16 7.48 8.49 -4.01
C GLN A 16 6.65 8.08 -5.22
N VAL A 17 7.11 7.06 -5.96
CA VAL A 17 6.38 6.57 -7.15
C VAL A 17 5.07 5.91 -6.75
N LEU A 18 5.03 5.20 -5.61
CA LEU A 18 3.79 4.66 -5.07
C LEU A 18 2.79 5.77 -4.74
N TYR A 19 3.23 6.84 -4.06
CA TYR A 19 2.38 7.99 -3.72
C TYR A 19 1.81 8.66 -4.96
N ASP A 20 2.64 8.91 -5.98
CA ASP A 20 2.21 9.52 -7.23
C ASP A 20 1.17 8.64 -7.95
N LEU A 21 1.39 7.32 -7.98
CA LEU A 21 0.48 6.38 -8.63
C LEU A 21 -0.86 6.25 -7.91
N VAL A 22 -0.84 6.13 -6.59
CA VAL A 22 -2.08 6.01 -5.80
C VAL A 22 -2.90 7.30 -5.88
N SER A 23 -2.24 8.46 -5.85
CA SER A 23 -2.89 9.76 -6.02
C SER A 23 -3.47 9.93 -7.43
N LEU A 24 -2.71 9.56 -8.47
CA LEU A 24 -3.15 9.68 -9.86
C LEU A 24 -4.36 8.79 -10.17
N LEU A 25 -4.34 7.56 -9.66
CA LEU A 25 -5.38 6.56 -9.93
C LEU A 25 -6.55 6.62 -8.94
N HIS A 26 -6.52 7.54 -7.97
CA HIS A 26 -7.51 7.65 -6.89
C HIS A 26 -7.77 6.32 -6.18
N VAL A 27 -6.69 5.56 -5.96
CA VAL A 27 -6.76 4.27 -5.26
C VAL A 27 -6.77 4.52 -3.76
N SER A 28 -7.55 3.73 -3.03
CA SER A 28 -7.52 3.74 -1.56
C SER A 28 -6.20 3.14 -1.07
N VAL A 29 -5.39 3.96 -0.38
CA VAL A 29 -4.10 3.54 0.23
C VAL A 29 -4.35 2.46 1.27
N ASP A 30 -5.40 2.64 2.08
CA ASP A 30 -5.78 1.72 3.13
C ASP A 30 -6.13 0.35 2.55
N GLU A 31 -6.97 0.27 1.51
CA GLU A 31 -7.32 -1.01 0.86
C GLU A 31 -6.09 -1.67 0.21
N PHE A 32 -5.18 -0.89 -0.35
CA PHE A 32 -3.96 -1.40 -0.98
C PHE A 32 -3.03 -2.12 0.02
N PHE A 33 -2.82 -1.53 1.19
CA PHE A 33 -1.99 -2.15 2.24
C PHE A 33 -2.75 -3.14 3.12
N LEU A 34 -4.07 -2.99 3.22
CA LEU A 34 -4.97 -3.76 4.06
C LEU A 34 -6.16 -4.29 3.24
N PRO A 35 -5.92 -5.20 2.28
CA PRO A 35 -7.00 -5.73 1.46
C PRO A 35 -8.07 -6.40 2.33
N ALA A 36 -9.34 -6.19 1.97
CA ALA A 36 -10.51 -6.63 2.74
C ALA A 36 -10.60 -8.15 2.94
N ASN A 37 -9.78 -8.95 2.26
CA ASN A 37 -9.71 -10.40 2.51
C ASN A 37 -8.91 -10.74 3.79
N ASN A 38 -8.18 -9.77 4.35
CA ASN A 38 -7.41 -9.91 5.59
C ASN A 38 -8.18 -9.35 6.81
N LEU A 39 -9.50 -9.62 6.89
CA LEU A 39 -10.35 -9.26 8.03
C LEU A 39 -9.96 -9.99 9.34
N VAL A 40 -9.24 -11.10 9.22
CA VAL A 40 -8.57 -11.73 10.35
C VAL A 40 -7.37 -10.86 10.69
N LYS A 41 -7.29 -10.35 11.94
CA LYS A 41 -6.18 -9.56 12.49
C LYS A 41 -4.82 -10.19 12.18
N SER A 42 -4.29 -9.90 11.01
CA SER A 42 -2.95 -10.34 10.63
C SER A 42 -1.93 -9.51 11.40
N THR A 43 -0.78 -10.10 11.72
CA THR A 43 0.32 -9.39 12.41
C THR A 43 0.68 -8.08 11.68
N ARG A 44 0.61 -8.09 10.34
CA ARG A 44 0.83 -6.90 9.51
C ARG A 44 -0.22 -5.82 9.78
N ARG A 45 -1.51 -6.17 9.85
CA ARG A 45 -2.58 -5.21 10.14
C ARG A 45 -2.43 -4.57 11.51
N LEU A 46 -2.17 -5.37 12.54
CA LEU A 46 -1.93 -4.89 13.91
C LEU A 46 -0.73 -3.94 14.01
N GLN A 47 0.35 -4.22 13.27
CA GLN A 47 1.52 -3.34 13.24
C GLN A 47 1.19 -1.99 12.59
N ILE A 48 0.49 -2.00 11.45
CA ILE A 48 0.08 -0.77 10.76
C ILE A 48 -0.89 0.04 11.62
N GLU A 49 -1.91 -0.59 12.23
CA GLU A 49 -2.84 0.06 13.16
C GLU A 49 -2.09 0.72 14.33
N LYS A 50 -1.13 0.02 14.95
CA LYS A 50 -0.30 0.58 16.02
C LYS A 50 0.52 1.80 15.59
N TYR A 51 1.03 1.83 14.36
CA TYR A 51 1.71 3.00 13.82
C TYR A 51 0.71 4.13 13.52
N MET A 52 -0.47 3.82 12.99
CA MET A 52 -1.53 4.80 12.71
C MET A 52 -2.03 5.49 14.00
N ASP A 53 -2.25 4.72 15.07
CA ASP A 53 -2.65 5.22 16.38
C ASP A 53 -1.61 6.18 16.98
N SER A 54 -0.33 6.01 16.62
CA SER A 54 0.75 6.89 17.11
C SER A 54 0.79 8.28 16.46
N PHE A 55 0.00 8.51 15.40
CA PHE A 55 -0.12 9.81 14.75
C PHE A 55 -1.25 10.70 15.32
N THR A 56 -2.05 10.18 16.26
CA THR A 56 -3.15 10.92 16.94
C THR A 56 -2.78 11.21 18.39
#